data_AF-A0A817J9A0-F1
#
_entry.id   AF-A0A817J9A0-F1
#
_cell.length_a   1.000
_cell.length_b   1.000
_cell.length_c   1.000
_cell.angle_alpha   90.00
_cell.angle_beta   90.00
_cell.angle_gamma   90.00
#
_symmetry.space_group_name_H-M   'P 1'
#
loop_
_entity.id
_entity.type
_entity.pdbx_description
1 polymer ?
#
loop_
_entity_poly.entity_id
_entity_poly.type
_entity_poly.pdbx_seq_one_letter_code
_entity_poly.pdbx_strand_id
1 'polypeptide(L)'
;MVPEAATIRTRAQFVSATTPTSSQKTKKTWSARKLALAAPSTNLPISIAPKKEGYVGRRRVVLSEVGQDAIRYHFHLILGERRYPTVRNTLASLLMEHPDFPIKSETTLCRQMKRLGFGYKQMSKVAAQRGAYFRRLDDFRNDGAFIYYHDETWWNVGEE
;
A
#
# COMPACT_ATOMS: atom_id res chain seq x y z
N MET A 1 -34.28 -36.69 -41.89
CA MET A 1 -32.97 -37.18 -41.44
C MET A 1 -32.41 -36.15 -40.47
N VAL A 2 -32.36 -36.51 -39.19
CA VAL A 2 -31.93 -35.67 -38.07
C VAL A 2 -30.61 -36.24 -37.57
N PRO A 3 -29.57 -35.43 -37.30
CA PRO A 3 -28.47 -35.88 -36.46
C PRO A 3 -28.70 -35.43 -35.02
N GLU A 4 -28.67 -36.45 -34.18
CA GLU A 4 -28.68 -36.52 -32.72
C GLU A 4 -27.40 -35.88 -32.16
N ALA A 5 -27.53 -34.84 -31.32
CA ALA A 5 -26.38 -34.21 -30.66
C ALA A 5 -26.32 -34.61 -29.19
N ALA A 6 -25.18 -35.22 -28.85
CA ALA A 6 -24.88 -35.92 -27.62
C ALA A 6 -24.83 -35.04 -26.36
N THR A 7 -25.35 -35.64 -25.29
CA THR A 7 -25.23 -35.30 -23.87
C THR A 7 -23.80 -35.00 -23.42
N ILE A 8 -23.55 -33.83 -22.82
CA ILE A 8 -22.44 -33.60 -21.88
C ILE A 8 -23.02 -33.01 -20.59
N ARG A 9 -23.13 -33.87 -19.57
CA ARG A 9 -23.65 -33.55 -18.23
C ARG A 9 -22.46 -33.30 -17.30
N THR A 10 -21.95 -32.07 -17.26
CA THR A 10 -20.82 -31.72 -16.39
C THR A 10 -21.32 -31.44 -14.98
N ARG A 11 -21.08 -32.41 -14.09
CA ARG A 11 -21.38 -32.38 -12.66
C ARG A 11 -20.40 -31.44 -11.94
N ALA A 12 -20.83 -30.23 -11.60
CA ALA A 12 -20.09 -29.37 -10.68
C ALA A 12 -20.24 -29.91 -9.24
N GLN A 13 -19.16 -30.47 -8.72
CA GLN A 13 -19.06 -30.88 -7.32
C GLN A 13 -18.87 -29.63 -6.45
N PHE A 14 -19.87 -29.33 -5.62
CA PHE A 14 -19.79 -28.34 -4.56
C PHE A 14 -18.88 -28.90 -3.47
N VAL A 15 -17.67 -28.34 -3.33
CA VAL A 15 -16.76 -28.64 -2.22
C VAL A 15 -17.00 -27.62 -1.13
N SER A 16 -17.56 -28.07 -0.02
CA SER A 16 -17.76 -27.31 1.20
C SER A 16 -16.41 -26.93 1.80
N ALA A 17 -16.04 -25.65 1.73
CA ALA A 17 -14.86 -25.13 2.43
C ALA A 17 -15.22 -24.92 3.91
N THR A 18 -14.76 -25.82 4.77
CA THR A 18 -14.70 -25.64 6.21
C THR A 18 -13.61 -24.62 6.54
N THR A 19 -13.99 -23.48 7.14
CA THR A 19 -13.04 -22.52 7.70
C THR A 19 -12.64 -22.92 9.12
N PRO A 20 -11.35 -23.12 9.43
CA PRO A 20 -10.90 -23.27 10.79
C PRO A 20 -10.47 -21.93 11.42
N THR A 21 -11.01 -21.73 12.62
CA THR A 21 -10.29 -21.27 13.82
C THR A 21 -9.86 -19.80 13.92
N SER A 22 -10.74 -19.07 14.61
CA SER A 22 -10.48 -17.87 15.42
C SER A 22 -9.09 -17.88 16.08
N SER A 23 -8.17 -17.05 15.57
CA SER A 23 -6.91 -16.73 16.24
C SER A 23 -7.15 -15.70 17.34
N GLN A 24 -7.12 -16.16 18.59
CA GLN A 24 -7.22 -15.31 19.77
C GLN A 24 -5.98 -14.39 19.87
N LYS A 25 -6.21 -13.08 19.71
CA LYS A 25 -5.22 -12.04 19.99
C LYS A 25 -4.94 -12.00 21.50
N THR A 26 -3.78 -12.50 21.91
CA THR A 26 -3.28 -12.29 23.28
C THR A 26 -2.84 -10.84 23.45
N LYS A 27 -3.67 -10.05 24.14
CA LYS A 27 -3.30 -8.70 24.61
C LYS A 27 -2.38 -8.88 25.82
N LYS A 28 -1.08 -8.65 25.65
CA LYS A 28 -0.13 -8.53 26.77
C LYS A 28 -0.42 -7.21 27.50
N THR A 29 -1.17 -7.29 28.59
CA THR A 29 -1.35 -6.21 29.55
C THR A 29 -0.16 -6.22 30.51
N TRP A 30 0.67 -5.17 30.49
CA TRP A 30 1.61 -4.89 31.57
C TRP A 30 0.85 -4.12 32.65
N SER A 31 0.46 -4.81 33.71
CA SER A 31 -0.09 -4.17 34.91
C SER A 31 1.06 -3.69 35.79
N ALA A 32 1.25 -2.38 35.85
CA ALA A 32 2.16 -1.72 36.76
C ALA A 32 1.63 -1.86 38.19
N ARG A 33 2.21 -2.76 38.98
CA ARG A 33 2.00 -2.81 40.42
C ARG A 33 3.06 -1.94 41.08
N LYS A 34 2.66 -0.76 41.56
CA LYS A 34 3.49 0.08 42.42
C LYS A 34 2.61 0.64 43.55
N LEU A 35 2.98 0.29 44.78
CA LEU A 35 2.86 1.01 46.06
C LEU A 35 3.00 -0.07 47.17
N ALA A 36 4.20 -0.34 47.70
CA ALA A 36 5.09 0.47 48.54
C ALA A 36 4.82 0.21 50.04
N LEU A 37 5.75 -0.50 50.69
CA LEU A 37 6.09 -0.27 52.09
C LEU A 37 7.62 -0.13 52.19
N ALA A 38 8.02 1.09 52.57
CA ALA A 38 9.26 1.56 53.19
C ALA A 38 10.53 0.68 53.18
N ALA A 39 11.60 1.19 52.53
CA ALA A 39 12.99 1.07 52.99
C ALA A 39 13.86 2.18 52.34
N PRO A 40 14.91 2.66 53.01
CA PRO A 40 15.44 4.01 52.84
C PRO A 40 16.41 4.18 51.67
N SER A 41 16.46 5.43 51.20
CA SER A 41 17.42 6.04 50.28
C SER A 41 18.82 5.41 50.33
N THR A 42 19.11 4.58 49.33
CA THR A 42 20.49 4.34 48.88
C THR A 42 20.59 4.77 47.43
N ASN A 43 21.40 5.81 47.20
CA ASN A 43 21.78 6.28 45.86
C ASN A 43 22.54 5.16 45.15
N LEU A 44 21.82 4.33 44.39
CA LEU A 44 22.43 3.41 43.46
C LEU A 44 22.94 4.23 42.25
N PRO A 45 24.22 4.08 41.84
CA PRO A 45 24.68 4.72 40.63
C PRO A 45 23.87 4.16 39.46
N ILE A 46 23.32 5.06 38.64
CA ILE A 46 22.70 4.73 37.37
C ILE A 46 23.74 3.94 36.57
N SER A 47 23.57 2.62 36.48
CA SER A 47 24.31 1.78 35.55
C SER A 47 23.95 2.24 34.15
N ILE A 48 24.79 3.12 33.60
CA ILE A 48 24.74 3.53 32.21
C ILE A 48 25.03 2.25 31.43
N ALA A 49 23.99 1.63 30.89
CA ALA A 49 24.14 0.50 29.98
C ALA A 49 25.21 0.86 28.94
N PRO A 50 26.15 -0.04 28.62
CA PRO A 50 27.20 0.27 27.66
C PRO A 50 26.54 0.72 26.36
N LYS A 51 26.75 1.99 25.98
CA LYS A 51 26.38 2.49 24.65
C LYS A 51 27.07 1.54 23.68
N LYS A 52 26.29 0.74 22.94
CA LYS A 52 26.83 -0.09 21.87
C LYS A 52 27.63 0.81 20.94
N GLU A 53 28.93 0.67 21.03
CA GLU A 53 29.89 1.41 20.23
C GLU A 53 29.69 0.96 18.78
N GLY A 54 29.40 1.91 17.89
CA GLY A 54 29.51 1.69 16.45
C GLY A 54 28.24 1.32 15.68
N TYR A 55 27.06 1.89 15.95
CA TYR A 55 26.15 2.16 14.83
C TYR A 55 26.61 3.43 14.14
N VAL A 56 27.44 3.29 13.09
CA VAL A 56 27.68 4.38 12.14
C VAL A 56 26.32 4.74 11.55
N GLY A 57 25.73 5.84 12.03
CA GLY A 57 24.42 6.28 11.55
C GLY A 57 24.45 6.39 10.03
N ARG A 58 23.43 5.86 9.35
CA ARG A 58 23.32 6.00 7.89
C ARG A 58 23.41 7.48 7.54
N ARG A 59 24.44 7.87 6.77
CA ARG A 59 24.58 9.25 6.28
C ARG A 59 23.31 9.60 5.51
N ARG A 60 22.72 10.77 5.84
CA ARG A 60 21.55 11.27 5.12
C ARG A 60 22.01 11.65 3.72
N VAL A 61 21.38 11.07 2.70
CA VAL A 61 21.56 11.53 1.31
C VAL A 61 21.08 12.98 1.24
N VAL A 62 21.94 13.87 0.76
CA VAL A 62 21.59 15.24 0.40
C VAL A 62 21.58 15.27 -1.11
N LEU A 63 20.47 15.70 -1.70
CA LEU A 63 20.35 15.82 -3.14
C LEU A 63 20.74 17.22 -3.58
N SER A 64 21.47 17.31 -4.68
CA SER A 64 21.63 18.56 -5.44
C SER A 64 20.27 19.06 -5.94
N GLU A 65 20.17 20.35 -6.29
CA GLU A 65 18.95 20.93 -6.85
C GLU A 65 18.49 20.17 -8.10
N VAL A 66 19.42 19.82 -9.00
CA VAL A 66 19.15 19.00 -10.18
C VAL A 66 18.49 17.67 -9.80
N GLY A 67 18.97 17.02 -8.74
CA GLY A 67 18.38 15.76 -8.26
C GLY A 67 16.99 15.95 -7.64
N GLN A 68 16.71 17.11 -7.07
CA GLN A 68 15.38 17.46 -6.55
C GLN A 68 14.39 17.73 -7.69
N ASP A 69 14.84 18.43 -8.73
CA ASP A 69 14.02 18.73 -9.90
C ASP A 69 13.73 17.48 -10.74
N ALA A 70 14.67 16.53 -10.83
CA ALA A 70 14.39 15.23 -11.44
C ALA A 70 13.24 14.50 -10.73
N ILE A 71 13.21 14.52 -9.39
CA ILE A 71 12.10 13.93 -8.61
C ILE A 71 10.77 14.62 -8.93
N ARG A 72 10.76 15.96 -9.00
CA ARG A 72 9.55 16.74 -9.34
C ARG A 72 9.09 16.42 -10.76
N TYR A 73 10.02 16.41 -11.71
CA TYR A 73 9.75 16.12 -13.11
C TYR A 73 9.06 14.75 -13.27
N HIS A 74 9.65 13.68 -12.75
CA HIS A 74 9.06 12.34 -12.85
C HIS A 74 7.72 12.24 -12.12
N PHE A 75 7.55 12.94 -11.00
CA PHE A 75 6.26 13.00 -10.32
C PHE A 75 5.18 13.63 -11.22
N HIS A 76 5.48 14.75 -11.88
CA HIS A 76 4.56 15.42 -12.79
C HIS A 76 4.35 14.65 -14.10
N LEU A 77 5.37 13.97 -14.59
CA LEU A 77 5.27 13.08 -15.75
C LEU A 77 4.23 11.99 -15.52
N ILE A 78 4.30 11.32 -14.36
CA ILE A 78 3.34 10.26 -13.99
C ILE A 78 1.91 10.82 -13.86
N LEU A 79 1.76 12.05 -13.36
CA LEU A 79 0.46 12.72 -13.32
C LEU A 79 -0.07 13.02 -14.74
N GLY A 80 0.81 13.44 -15.65
CA GLY A 80 0.48 13.65 -17.06
C GLY A 80 0.01 12.37 -17.76
N GLU A 81 0.59 11.22 -17.41
CA GLU A 81 0.17 9.89 -17.87
C GLU A 81 -1.17 9.41 -17.28
N ARG A 82 -1.89 10.26 -16.52
CA ARG A 82 -3.11 9.89 -15.77
C ARG A 82 -2.91 8.71 -14.82
N ARG A 83 -1.66 8.47 -14.38
CA ARG A 83 -1.32 7.43 -13.41
C ARG A 83 -1.19 8.05 -12.03
N TYR A 84 -1.52 7.27 -11.00
CA TYR A 84 -1.35 7.74 -9.63
C TYR A 84 0.15 7.73 -9.24
N PRO A 85 0.74 8.86 -8.84
CA PRO A 85 2.16 8.95 -8.50
C PRO A 85 2.40 8.35 -7.12
N THR A 86 2.71 7.06 -7.11
CA THR A 86 3.18 6.37 -5.90
C THR A 86 4.69 6.48 -5.80
N VAL A 87 5.23 6.42 -4.58
CA VAL A 87 6.69 6.44 -4.33
C VAL A 87 7.41 5.36 -5.15
N ARG A 88 6.80 4.18 -5.23
CA ARG A 88 7.32 3.06 -6.02
C ARG A 88 7.37 3.38 -7.51
N ASN A 89 6.28 3.94 -8.07
CA ASN A 89 6.24 4.31 -9.48
C ASN A 89 7.25 5.42 -9.79
N THR A 90 7.31 6.46 -8.96
CA THR A 90 8.28 7.55 -9.13
C THR A 90 9.70 7.03 -9.08
N LEU A 91 10.01 6.11 -8.16
CA LEU A 91 11.34 5.51 -8.06
C LEU A 91 11.67 4.67 -9.30
N ALA A 92 10.73 3.86 -9.76
CA ALA A 92 10.92 3.01 -10.93
C ALA A 92 11.16 3.85 -12.20
N SER A 93 10.31 4.85 -12.47
CA SER A 93 10.49 5.76 -13.60
C SER A 93 11.82 6.51 -13.53
N LEU A 94 12.21 6.96 -12.34
CA LEU A 94 13.43 7.71 -12.15
C LEU A 94 14.69 6.85 -12.33
N LEU A 95 14.70 5.61 -11.82
CA LEU A 95 15.84 4.69 -11.99
C LEU A 95 15.94 4.13 -13.42
N MET A 96 14.83 4.11 -14.17
CA MET A 96 14.82 3.72 -15.57
C MET A 96 15.55 4.73 -16.46
N GLU A 97 15.36 6.03 -16.20
CA GLU A 97 16.01 7.11 -16.94
C GLU A 97 17.40 7.45 -16.38
N HIS A 98 17.57 7.33 -15.06
CA HIS A 98 18.82 7.65 -14.35
C HIS A 98 19.24 6.49 -13.43
N PRO A 99 19.93 5.46 -13.97
CA PRO A 99 20.31 4.28 -13.18
C PRO A 99 21.30 4.60 -12.05
N ASP A 100 22.11 5.65 -12.21
CA ASP A 100 23.12 6.09 -11.25
C ASP A 100 22.59 7.03 -10.17
N PHE A 101 21.26 7.24 -10.10
CA PHE A 101 20.68 8.14 -9.13
C PHE A 101 21.00 7.69 -7.68
N PRO A 102 21.37 8.63 -6.77
CA PRO A 102 21.86 8.29 -5.43
C PRO A 102 20.79 7.65 -4.53
N ILE A 103 19.52 7.65 -4.93
CA ILE A 103 18.40 7.11 -4.17
C ILE A 103 17.89 5.85 -4.83
N LYS A 104 18.18 4.71 -4.21
CA LYS A 104 17.74 3.39 -4.68
C LYS A 104 16.61 2.78 -3.85
N SER A 105 16.28 3.36 -2.70
CA SER A 105 15.21 2.83 -1.82
C SER A 105 13.99 3.73 -1.77
N GLU A 106 12.80 3.11 -1.73
CA GLU A 106 11.52 3.83 -1.61
C GLU A 106 11.46 4.67 -0.32
N THR A 107 12.00 4.14 0.77
CA THR A 107 12.00 4.84 2.06
C THR A 107 12.84 6.12 2.03
N THR A 108 13.97 6.10 1.33
CA THR A 108 14.81 7.30 1.12
C THR A 108 14.13 8.29 0.19
N LEU A 109 13.49 7.83 -0.88
CA LEU A 109 12.76 8.72 -1.81
C LEU A 109 11.60 9.41 -1.10
N CYS A 110 10.78 8.66 -0.36
CA CYS A 110 9.66 9.19 0.43
C CYS A 110 10.12 10.28 1.40
N ARG A 111 11.26 10.09 2.06
CA ARG A 111 11.84 11.12 2.95
C ARG A 111 12.25 12.39 2.18
N GLN A 112 12.83 12.27 0.99
CA GLN A 112 13.20 13.46 0.20
C GLN A 112 11.97 14.17 -0.33
N MET A 113 11.01 13.45 -0.89
CA MET A 113 9.78 14.04 -1.38
C MET A 113 9.02 14.79 -0.27
N LYS A 114 8.99 14.28 0.98
CA LYS A 114 8.46 15.03 2.12
C LYS A 114 9.19 16.36 2.35
N ARG A 115 10.52 16.38 2.18
CA ARG A 115 11.31 17.62 2.30
C ARG A 115 11.02 18.61 1.18
N LEU A 116 10.71 18.11 -0.01
CA LEU A 116 10.31 18.93 -1.16
C LEU A 116 8.89 19.49 -1.04
N GLY A 117 8.15 19.17 0.03
CA GLY A 117 6.80 19.66 0.27
C GLY A 117 5.68 18.76 -0.29
N PHE A 118 6.01 17.56 -0.78
CA PHE A 118 4.97 16.63 -1.23
C PHE A 118 4.14 16.09 -0.06
N GLY A 119 2.83 16.32 -0.13
CA GLY A 119 1.85 15.77 0.79
C GLY A 119 1.52 14.31 0.49
N TYR A 120 1.53 13.47 1.52
CA TYR A 120 1.15 12.06 1.40
C TYR A 120 -0.20 11.83 2.06
N LYS A 121 -1.17 11.42 1.26
CA LYS A 121 -2.45 10.91 1.77
C LYS A 121 -2.46 9.39 1.65
N GLN A 122 -2.70 8.73 2.78
CA GLN A 122 -2.95 7.29 2.74
C GLN A 122 -4.27 7.06 1.99
N MET A 123 -4.20 6.34 0.88
CA MET A 123 -5.40 5.95 0.15
C MET A 123 -6.07 4.78 0.84
N SER A 124 -7.40 4.76 0.84
CA SER A 124 -8.14 3.55 1.17
C SER A 124 -7.92 2.50 0.06
N LYS A 125 -7.94 1.23 0.43
CA LYS A 125 -7.85 0.10 -0.52
C LYS A 125 -8.89 0.24 -1.64
N VAL A 126 -10.10 0.67 -1.28
CA VAL A 126 -11.22 0.87 -2.22
C VAL A 126 -10.91 1.98 -3.23
N ALA A 127 -10.35 3.11 -2.79
CA ALA A 127 -10.00 4.21 -3.69
C ALA A 127 -8.92 3.79 -4.70
N ALA A 128 -7.91 3.03 -4.24
CA ALA A 128 -6.87 2.51 -5.12
C ALA A 128 -7.42 1.53 -6.16
N GLN A 129 -8.30 0.61 -5.75
CA GLN A 129 -8.95 -0.35 -6.65
C GLN A 129 -9.88 0.33 -7.66
N ARG A 130 -10.72 1.28 -7.23
CA ARG A 130 -11.58 2.06 -8.14
C ARG A 130 -10.76 2.83 -9.17
N GLY A 131 -9.68 3.49 -8.76
CA GLY A 131 -8.80 4.20 -9.69
C GLY A 131 -8.09 3.28 -10.69
N ALA A 132 -7.82 2.02 -10.34
CA ALA A 132 -7.30 1.04 -11.29
C ALA A 132 -8.39 0.53 -12.25
N TYR A 133 -9.61 0.31 -11.74
CA TYR A 133 -10.77 -0.08 -12.54
C TYR A 133 -11.10 0.96 -13.61
N PHE A 134 -11.22 2.24 -13.24
CA PHE A 134 -11.55 3.29 -14.20
C PHE A 134 -10.48 3.47 -15.28
N ARG A 135 -9.20 3.27 -14.97
CA ARG A 135 -8.14 3.29 -15.99
C ARG A 135 -8.32 2.20 -17.04
N ARG A 136 -8.57 0.95 -16.60
CA ARG A 136 -8.89 -0.14 -17.53
C ARG A 136 -10.15 0.16 -18.34
N LEU A 137 -11.14 0.78 -17.70
CA LEU A 137 -12.37 1.18 -18.38
C LEU A 137 -12.11 2.21 -19.48
N ASP A 138 -11.21 3.17 -19.23
CA ASP A 138 -10.78 4.13 -20.24
C ASP A 138 -10.01 3.46 -21.38
N ASP A 139 -9.13 2.48 -21.06
CA ASP A 139 -8.45 1.68 -22.08
C ASP A 139 -9.47 0.95 -22.98
N PHE A 140 -10.46 0.26 -22.40
CA PHE A 140 -11.54 -0.40 -23.16
C PHE A 140 -12.35 0.56 -24.03
N ARG A 141 -12.62 1.78 -23.54
CA ARG A 141 -13.34 2.80 -24.30
C ARG A 141 -12.52 3.34 -25.47
N ASN A 142 -11.21 3.53 -25.26
CA ASN A 142 -10.29 3.97 -26.32
C ASN A 142 -10.17 2.91 -27.44
N ASP A 143 -10.27 1.63 -27.08
CA ASP A 143 -10.28 0.51 -28.03
C ASP A 143 -11.61 0.36 -28.80
N GLY A 144 -12.61 1.21 -28.51
CA GLY A 144 -13.92 1.19 -29.16
C GLY A 144 -14.86 0.08 -28.68
N ALA A 145 -14.56 -0.56 -27.54
CA ALA A 145 -15.40 -1.61 -26.99
C ALA A 145 -16.70 -1.03 -26.39
N PHE A 146 -17.84 -1.66 -26.71
CA PHE A 146 -19.11 -1.32 -26.09
C PHE A 146 -19.22 -1.94 -24.70
N ILE A 147 -19.59 -1.11 -23.72
CA ILE A 147 -19.75 -1.51 -22.32
C ILE A 147 -21.23 -1.52 -21.98
N TYR A 148 -21.78 -2.72 -21.79
CA TYR A 148 -23.16 -2.89 -21.32
C TYR A 148 -23.18 -2.98 -19.80
N TYR A 149 -23.95 -2.10 -19.16
CA TYR A 149 -24.17 -2.13 -17.72
C TYR A 149 -25.44 -2.92 -17.44
N HIS A 150 -25.30 -4.02 -16.70
CA HIS A 150 -26.43 -4.73 -16.12
C HIS A 150 -26.40 -4.43 -14.62
N ASP A 151 -27.43 -3.74 -14.14
CA ASP A 151 -27.66 -3.55 -12.71
C ASP A 151 -29.02 -4.13 -12.36
N GLU A 152 -29.04 -4.95 -11.31
CA GLU A 152 -30.28 -5.53 -10.80
C GLU A 152 -30.78 -4.62 -9.67
N THR A 153 -31.75 -3.78 -9.98
CA THR A 153 -32.47 -3.05 -8.93
C THR A 153 -33.46 -3.99 -8.27
N TRP A 154 -33.29 -4.22 -6.98
CA TRP A 154 -34.25 -4.98 -6.18
C TRP A 154 -35.60 -4.25 -6.20
N TRP A 155 -36.61 -4.91 -6.75
CA TRP A 155 -37.98 -4.41 -6.72
C TRP A 155 -38.59 -4.75 -5.36
N ASN A 156 -38.82 -3.73 -4.52
CA ASN A 156 -39.55 -3.92 -3.27
C ASN A 156 -41.02 -4.17 -3.62
N VAL A 157 -41.47 -5.41 -3.43
CA VAL A 157 -42.89 -5.77 -3.56
C VAL A 157 -43.65 -5.12 -2.40
N GLY A 158 -44.51 -4.14 -2.70
CA GLY A 158 -45.50 -3.61 -1.73
C GLY A 158 -45.43 -2.12 -1.37
N GLU A 159 -44.63 -1.30 -2.06
CA GLU A 159 -44.75 0.18 -1.98
C GLU A 159 -45.61 0.69 -3.15
N GLU A 160 -46.93 0.76 -2.96
CA GLU A 160 -47.88 1.57 -3.74
C GLU A 160 -48.64 2.52 -2.79
#